data_AF-A0A2D9IKW8-F1
#
_entry.id   AF-A0A2D9IKW8-F1
#
_cell.length_a   1.000
_cell.length_b   1.000
_cell.length_c   1.000
_cell.angle_alpha   90.00
_cell.angle_beta   90.00
_cell.angle_gamma   90.00
#
_symmetry.space_group_name_H-M   'P 1'
#
loop_
_entity.id
_entity.type
_entity.pdbx_description
1 polymer ?
#
loop_
_entity_poly.entity_id
_entity_poly.type
_entity_poly.pdbx_seq_one_letter_code
_entity_poly.pdbx_strand_id
1 'polypeptide(L)' 'MIQIGLPELLLLAIIAITASNPKSLISTLRGFIKNFLQIKKDINIAKEKLENELRVTEIKQDIHNEEILKNIEDDGKQQ' A
#
# COMPACT_ATOMS: atom_id res chain seq x y z
N MET A 1 22.92 17.27 -3.28
CA MET A 1 23.27 15.88 -2.88
C MET A 1 23.60 15.93 -1.40
N ILE A 2 22.92 15.16 -0.55
CA ILE A 2 23.25 15.14 0.88
C ILE A 2 24.55 14.34 1.04
N GLN A 3 25.67 15.04 1.23
CA GLN A 3 26.98 14.44 1.51
C GLN A 3 27.15 14.29 3.03
N ILE A 4 26.21 13.61 3.68
CA ILE A 4 26.32 13.28 5.10
C ILE A 4 27.10 11.99 5.21
N GLY A 5 28.27 12.06 5.83
CA GLY A 5 29.04 10.89 6.24
C GLY A 5 28.46 10.27 7.51
N LEU A 6 29.03 9.12 7.88
CA LEU A 6 28.72 8.44 9.14
C LEU A 6 28.92 9.36 10.38
N PRO A 7 30.01 10.17 10.47
CA PRO A 7 30.23 11.04 11.63
C PRO A 7 29.17 12.13 11.81
N GLU A 8 28.73 12.76 10.72
CA GLU A 8 27.73 13.82 10.74
C GLU A 8 26.36 13.29 11.17
N LEU A 9 26.01 12.07 10.76
CA LEU A 9 24.78 11.41 11.17
C LEU A 9 24.79 11.08 12.67
N LEU A 10 25.96 10.72 13.21
CA LEU A 10 26.15 10.42 14.63
C LEU A 10 26.07 11.70 15.48
N LEU A 11 26.64 12.81 15.00
CA LEU A 11 26.49 14.13 15.63
C LEU A 11 25.02 14.57 15.65
N LEU A 12 24.30 14.40 14.53
CA LEU A 12 22.87 14.67 14.44
C LEU A 12 22.06 13.82 15.43
N ALA A 13 22.39 12.54 15.58
CA ALA A 13 21.73 11.66 16.54
C ALA A 13 21.93 12.13 17.98
N ILE A 14 23.15 12.56 18.34
CA ILE A 14 23.45 13.12 19.66
C ILE A 14 22.64 14.39 19.89
N ILE A 15 22.67 15.33 18.94
CA ILE A 15 21.92 16.59 19.03
C ILE A 15 20.41 16.30 19.17
N ALA A 16 19.87 15.36 18.40
CA ALA A 16 18.47 14.99 18.47
C ALA A 16 18.07 14.39 19.82
N ILE A 17 18.94 13.55 20.43
CA ILE A 17 18.70 12.94 21.75
C ILE A 17 18.88 13.96 22.88
N THR A 18 19.78 14.93 22.72
CA THR A 18 20.00 15.99 23.71
C THR A 18 18.90 17.03 23.66
N ALA A 19 18.46 17.44 22.46
CA ALA A 19 17.40 18.42 22.27
C ALA A 19 16.01 17.84 22.50
N SER A 20 15.82 16.54 22.19
CA SER A 20 14.55 15.84 22.34
C SER A 20 14.73 14.69 23.32
N ASN A 21 13.93 14.67 24.39
CA ASN A 21 14.01 13.62 25.39
C ASN A 21 13.81 12.25 24.69
N PRO A 22 14.74 11.28 24.76
CA PRO A 22 14.68 10.05 23.95
C PRO A 22 13.38 9.26 24.14
N LYS A 23 12.70 9.42 25.29
CA LYS A 23 11.38 8.85 25.55
C LYS A 23 10.28 9.39 24.64
N SER A 24 10.30 10.68 24.27
CA SER A 24 9.29 11.28 23.40
C SER A 24 9.46 10.86 21.94
N LEU A 25 10.70 10.65 21.48
CA LEU A 25 10.96 10.17 20.12
C LEU A 25 10.39 8.77 19.92
N ILE A 26 10.63 7.86 20.88
CA ILE A 26 10.10 6.51 20.86
C ILE A 26 8.57 6.50 20.97
N SER A 27 7.97 7.37 21.80
CA SER A 27 6.51 7.44 21.92
C SER A 27 5.85 8.00 20.65
N THR A 28 6.45 9.00 20.00
CA THR A 28 6.00 9.53 18.71
C THR A 28 6.11 8.49 17.59
N LEU A 29 7.22 7.74 17.54
CA LEU A 29 7.37 6.63 16.60
C LEU A 29 6.29 5.56 16.80
N ARG A 30 5.97 5.19 18.05
CA ARG A 30 4.87 4.27 18.34
C ARG A 30 3.52 4.80 17.85
N GLY A 31 3.26 6.10 18.00
CA GLY A 31 2.07 6.75 17.46
C GLY A 31 2.01 6.68 15.94
N PHE A 32 3.12 7.02 15.26
CA PHE A 32 3.22 6.96 13.81
C PHE A 32 3.02 5.55 13.26
N ILE A 33 3.68 4.55 13.85
CA ILE A 33 3.54 3.15 13.45
C ILE A 33 2.10 2.68 13.64
N LYS A 34 1.46 3.03 14.77
CA LYS A 34 0.07 2.67 15.02
C LYS A 34 -0.87 3.26 13.96
N ASN A 35 -0.73 4.54 13.65
CA ASN A 35 -1.55 5.20 12.64
C ASN A 35 -1.29 4.61 11.25
N PHE A 36 -0.04 4.31 10.90
CA PHE A 36 0.31 3.68 9.63
C PHE A 36 -0.30 2.26 9.51
N LEU A 37 -0.25 1.47 10.58
CA LEU A 37 -0.89 0.15 10.63
C LEU A 37 -2.41 0.24 10.49
N GLN A 38 -3.04 1.22 11.14
CA GLN A 38 -4.49 1.43 11.04
C GLN A 38 -4.88 1.81 9.61
N ILE A 39 -4.18 2.75 8.97
CA ILE A 39 -4.44 3.14 7.57
C ILE A 39 -4.30 1.93 6.64
N LYS A 40 -3.24 1.12 6.80
CA LYS A 40 -3.06 -0.09 5.99
C LYS A 40 -4.19 -1.10 6.20
N LYS A 41 -4.67 -1.25 7.44
CA LYS A 41 -5.79 -2.13 7.76
C LYS A 41 -7.10 -1.62 7.15
N ASP A 42 -7.36 -0.32 7.24
CA ASP A 42 -8.57 0.29 6.72
C ASP A 42 -8.62 0.23 5.18
N ILE A 43 -7.48 0.40 4.50
CA ILE A 43 -7.38 0.19 3.04
C ILE A 43 -7.65 -1.27 2.67
N ASN A 44 -7.10 -2.23 3.43
CA ASN A 44 -7.37 -3.65 3.19
C ASN A 44 -8.84 -4.00 3.38
N ILE A 45 -9.48 -3.49 4.45
CA ILE A 45 -10.90 -3.69 4.70
C ILE A 45 -11.74 -3.02 3.63
N ALA A 46 -11.39 -1.81 3.18
CA ALA A 46 -12.07 -1.14 2.09
C ALA A 46 -11.95 -1.94 0.79
N LYS A 47 -10.78 -2.49 0.49
CA LYS A 47 -10.57 -3.37 -0.68
C LYS A 47 -11.41 -4.65 -0.58
N GLU A 48 -11.43 -5.30 0.57
CA GLU A 48 -12.19 -6.53 0.82
C GLU A 48 -13.71 -6.28 0.76
N LYS A 49 -14.18 -5.19 1.38
CA LYS A 49 -15.57 -4.75 1.27
C LYS A 49 -15.95 -4.37 -0.15
N LEU A 50 -15.06 -3.70 -0.88
CA LEU A 50 -15.27 -3.34 -2.29
C LEU A 50 -15.34 -4.60 -3.18
N GLU A 51 -14.46 -5.59 -2.96
CA GLU A 51 -14.54 -6.89 -3.64
C GLU A 51 -15.87 -7.61 -3.36
N ASN A 52 -16.34 -7.59 -2.12
CA ASN A 52 -17.58 -8.26 -1.70
C ASN A 52 -18.86 -7.52 -2.11
N GLU A 53 -18.90 -6.17 -2.03
CA GLU A 53 -20.08 -5.37 -2.38
C GLU A 53 -20.21 -5.11 -3.88
N LEU A 54 -19.11 -4.90 -4.61
CA LEU A 54 -19.17 -4.66 -6.06
C LEU A 54 -19.16 -5.96 -6.90
N ARG A 55 -19.12 -7.15 -6.29
CA ARG A 55 -18.98 -8.45 -7.00
C ARG A 55 -17.94 -8.33 -8.12
N VAL A 56 -16.79 -7.70 -7.84
CA VAL A 56 -15.75 -7.42 -8.87
C VAL A 56 -15.29 -8.73 -9.54
N THR A 57 -15.35 -9.84 -8.80
CA THR A 57 -15.17 -11.19 -9.33
C THR A 57 -16.11 -11.51 -10.48
N GLU A 58 -17.39 -11.14 -10.38
CA GLU A 58 -18.38 -11.38 -11.42
C GLU A 58 -18.19 -10.45 -12.61
N ILE A 59 -17.92 -9.16 -12.38
CA ILE A 59 -17.60 -8.23 -13.47
C ILE A 59 -16.36 -8.72 -14.24
N LYS A 60 -15.34 -9.23 -13.53
CA LYS A 60 -14.15 -9.80 -14.16
C LYS A 60 -14.47 -11.09 -14.93
N GLN A 61 -15.39 -11.91 -14.43
CA GLN A 61 -15.78 -13.16 -15.05
C GLN A 61 -16.67 -12.93 -16.28
N ASP A 62 -17.55 -11.94 -16.24
CA ASP A 62 -18.38 -11.51 -17.37
C ASP A 62 -17.53 -10.90 -18.49
N ILE A 63 -16.57 -10.03 -18.17
CA ILE A 63 -15.60 -9.50 -19.14
C ILE A 63 -14.79 -10.64 -19.78
N HIS A 64 -14.38 -11.63 -18.98
CA HIS A 64 -13.64 -12.79 -19.49
C HIS A 64 -14.49 -13.68 -20.40
N ASN A 65 -15.76 -13.88 -20.06
CA ASN A 65 -16.70 -14.64 -20.88
C ASN A 65 -17.00 -13.91 -22.21
N GLU A 66 -17.16 -12.59 -22.19
CA GLU A 66 -17.30 -11.79 -23.41
C GLU A 66 -16.07 -11.88 -24.31
N GLU A 67 -14.86 -11.83 -23.73
CA GLU A 67 -13.61 -11.95 -24.48
C GLU A 67 -13.48 -13.34 -25.13
N ILE A 68 -13.82 -14.42 -24.43
CA ILE A 68 -13.82 -15.77 -24.99
C ILE A 68 -14.87 -15.90 -26.11
N LEU A 69 -16.10 -15.44 -25.88
CA LEU A 69 -17.17 -15.49 -26.90
C LEU A 69 -16.76 -14.75 -28.17
N LYS A 70 -16.13 -13.58 -28.02
CA LYS A 70 -15.65 -12.78 -29.15
C LYS A 70 -14.53 -13.48 -29.93
N ASN A 71 -13.58 -14.11 -29.24
CA ASN A 71 -12.51 -14.88 -29.89
C ASN A 71 -13.06 -16.11 -30.63
N ILE A 72 -14.04 -16.82 -30.06
CA ILE A 72 -14.71 -17.95 -30.71
C ILE A 72 -15.49 -17.47 -31.96
N GLU A 73 -16.13 -16.31 -31.89
CA GLU A 73 -16.86 -15.74 -33.01
C GLU A 73 -15.94 -15.26 -34.14
N ASP A 74 -14.76 -14.71 -33.81
CA ASP A 74 -13.75 -14.32 -34.79
C ASP A 74 -13.05 -15.54 -35.42
N ASP A 75 -12.78 -16.61 -34.66
CA ASP A 75 -12.21 -17.86 -35.17
C ASP A 75 -13.21 -18.64 -36.05
N GLY A 76 -14.51 -18.60 -35.71
CA GLY A 76 -15.57 -19.24 -36.49
C GLY A 76 -15.91 -18.52 -37.81
N LYS A 77 -15.51 -17.25 -37.97
CA LYS A 77 -15.69 -16.49 -39.22
C LYS A 77 -14.56 -16.67 -40.23
N GLN A 78 -13.49 -17.39 -39.87
CA GLN A 78 -12.35 -17.66 -40.75
C GLN A 78 -12.34 -19.07 -41.37
N GLN A 79 -13.39 -19.87 -41.16
CA GLN A 79 -13.59 -21.18 -41.81
C GLN A 79 -14.74 -21.16 -42.82
#